data_AF-W0SBL0-F1
#
_entry.id   AF-W0SBL0-F1
#
_cell.length_a   1.000
_cell.length_b   1.000
_cell.length_c   1.000
_cell.angle_alpha   90.00
_cell.angle_beta   90.00
_cell.angle_gamma   90.00
#
_symmetry.space_group_name_H-M   'P 1'
#
loop_
_entity.id
_entity.type
_entity.pdbx_description
1 polymer ?
#
loop_
_entity_poly.entity_id
_entity_poly.type
_entity_poly.pdbx_seq_one_letter_code
_entity_poly.pdbx_strand_id
1 'polypeptide(L)'
;MAANERNGSRSGKAGHDSARSGRMIGSAVNTAINHGFVVGREVLVGSIPGIVVGYNIASFGQFIGNIYPLVIRTALGVTKCSMDEVSLA
;
A
#
# COMPACT_ATOMS: atom_id res chain seq x y z
N MET A 1 -14.42 -47.97 -18.61
CA MET A 1 -13.28 -47.05 -18.43
C MET A 1 -13.84 -45.75 -17.85
N ALA A 2 -13.61 -45.51 -16.56
CA ALA A 2 -14.23 -44.42 -15.81
C ALA A 2 -13.43 -43.11 -15.96
N ALA A 3 -14.12 -42.01 -16.23
CA ALA A 3 -13.56 -40.67 -16.21
C ALA A 3 -13.33 -40.24 -14.76
N ASN A 4 -12.08 -39.97 -14.41
CA ASN A 4 -11.68 -39.55 -13.08
C ASN A 4 -12.04 -38.06 -12.90
N GLU A 5 -13.07 -37.77 -12.11
CA GLU A 5 -13.48 -36.42 -11.75
C GLU A 5 -12.39 -35.78 -10.88
N ARG A 6 -11.71 -34.76 -11.43
CA ARG A 6 -10.79 -33.90 -10.68
C ARG A 6 -11.60 -33.04 -9.71
N ASN A 7 -11.88 -33.57 -8.53
CA ASN A 7 -12.40 -32.79 -7.40
C ASN A 7 -11.27 -31.91 -6.84
N GLY A 8 -10.98 -30.81 -7.54
CA GLY A 8 -10.08 -29.77 -7.07
C GLY A 8 -10.82 -28.87 -6.09
N SER A 9 -10.90 -29.28 -4.82
CA SER A 9 -11.30 -28.42 -3.72
C SER A 9 -10.23 -27.34 -3.50
N ARG A 10 -10.34 -26.23 -4.26
CA ARG A 10 -9.60 -24.99 -3.97
C ARG A 10 -10.12 -24.44 -2.65
N SER A 11 -9.40 -24.78 -1.58
CA SER A 11 -9.64 -24.31 -0.22
C SER A 11 -9.81 -22.79 -0.19
N GLY A 12 -10.99 -22.32 0.21
CA GLY A 12 -11.44 -20.93 0.19
C GLY A 12 -10.76 -19.98 1.19
N LYS A 13 -9.50 -20.22 1.56
CA LYS A 13 -8.74 -19.38 2.50
C LYS A 13 -8.25 -18.04 1.91
N ALA A 14 -8.01 -17.99 0.59
CA ALA A 14 -7.44 -16.80 -0.06
C ALA A 14 -8.35 -15.55 -0.06
N GLY A 15 -9.68 -15.74 -0.04
CA GLY A 15 -10.63 -14.63 -0.10
C GLY A 15 -10.72 -13.82 1.19
N HIS A 16 -10.61 -14.48 2.34
CA HIS A 16 -10.71 -13.82 3.64
C HIS A 16 -9.48 -12.96 3.96
N ASP A 17 -8.29 -13.47 3.65
CA ASP A 17 -7.03 -12.75 3.88
C ASP A 17 -6.87 -11.55 2.94
N SER A 18 -7.30 -11.68 1.69
CA SER A 18 -7.29 -10.58 0.72
C SER A 18 -8.22 -9.44 1.14
N ALA A 19 -9.44 -9.77 1.61
CA ALA A 19 -10.40 -8.79 2.11
C ALA A 19 -9.93 -8.09 3.40
N ARG A 20 -9.23 -8.82 4.29
CA ARG A 20 -8.63 -8.25 5.49
C ARG A 20 -7.49 -7.29 5.15
N SER A 21 -6.59 -7.70 4.26
CA SER A 21 -5.48 -6.86 3.79
C SER A 21 -5.97 -5.59 3.10
N GLY A 22 -7.00 -5.69 2.25
CA GLY A 22 -7.62 -4.52 1.63
C GLY A 22 -8.18 -3.52 2.63
N ARG A 23 -8.85 -3.98 3.70
CA ARG A 23 -9.34 -3.10 4.78
C ARG A 23 -8.20 -2.41 5.53
N MET A 24 -7.12 -3.12 5.85
CA MET A 24 -5.96 -2.52 6.53
C MET A 24 -5.26 -1.47 5.66
N ILE A 25 -5.08 -1.75 4.37
CA ILE A 25 -4.53 -0.80 3.40
C ILE A 25 -5.43 0.44 3.30
N GLY A 26 -6.74 0.25 3.12
CA GLY A 26 -7.69 1.36 3.05
C GLY A 26 -7.67 2.22 4.32
N SER A 27 -7.58 1.60 5.50
CA SER A 27 -7.43 2.32 6.76
C SER A 27 -6.13 3.14 6.82
N ALA A 28 -5.00 2.55 6.42
CA ALA A 28 -3.70 3.24 6.42
C ALA A 28 -3.69 4.44 5.46
N VAL A 29 -4.27 4.29 4.26
CA VAL A 29 -4.44 5.37 3.28
C VAL A 29 -5.35 6.47 3.83
N ASN A 30 -6.48 6.10 4.45
CA ASN A 30 -7.38 7.08 5.05
C ASN A 30 -6.71 7.85 6.19
N THR A 31 -5.92 7.18 7.03
CA THR A 31 -5.10 7.84 8.05
C THR A 31 -4.12 8.82 7.42
N ALA A 32 -3.39 8.41 6.38
CA ALA A 32 -2.45 9.29 5.68
C ALA A 32 -3.12 10.55 5.12
N ILE A 33 -4.30 10.40 4.50
CA ILE A 33 -5.10 11.54 4.00
C ILE A 33 -5.48 12.48 5.14
N ASN A 34 -5.97 11.94 6.26
CA ASN A 34 -6.38 12.74 7.43
C ASN A 34 -5.20 13.47 8.09
N HIS A 35 -3.98 12.96 7.94
CA HIS A 35 -2.75 13.64 8.37
C HIS A 35 -2.20 14.66 7.37
N GLY A 36 -2.88 14.86 6.23
CA GLY A 36 -2.51 15.88 5.23
C GLY A 36 -1.62 15.38 4.09
N PHE A 37 -1.31 14.08 4.04
CA PHE A 37 -0.57 13.47 2.93
C PHE A 37 -1.48 13.21 1.71
N VAL A 38 -1.98 14.29 1.13
CA VAL A 38 -2.83 14.28 -0.07
C VAL A 38 -1.98 14.34 -1.33
N VAL A 39 -2.46 13.76 -2.44
CA VAL A 39 -1.76 13.85 -3.73
C VAL A 39 -1.52 15.30 -4.12
N GLY A 40 -0.31 15.61 -4.57
CA GLY A 40 0.15 16.96 -4.87
C GLY A 40 0.75 17.70 -3.66
N ARG A 41 0.65 17.15 -2.44
CA ARG A 41 1.27 17.74 -1.26
C ARG A 41 2.80 17.62 -1.32
N GLU A 42 3.47 18.73 -1.05
CA GLU A 42 4.91 18.78 -0.82
C GLU A 42 5.28 18.20 0.55
N VAL A 43 6.32 17.38 0.55
CA VAL A 43 6.77 16.62 1.71
C VAL A 43 8.29 16.51 1.71
N LEU A 44 8.84 16.13 2.87
CA LEU A 44 10.23 15.76 3.04
C LEU A 44 10.31 14.29 3.43
N VAL A 45 11.08 13.50 2.68
CA VAL A 45 11.50 12.14 3.10
C VAL A 45 12.85 12.27 3.78
N GLY A 46 12.86 12.26 5.11
CA GLY A 46 14.01 12.78 5.87
C GLY A 46 14.30 14.23 5.48
N SER A 47 15.40 14.46 4.75
CA SER A 47 15.79 15.80 4.24
C SER A 47 15.59 15.96 2.73
N ILE A 48 15.03 14.96 2.05
CA ILE A 48 14.89 14.96 0.58
C ILE A 48 13.50 15.50 0.22
N PRO A 49 13.40 16.61 -0.53
CA PRO A 49 12.13 17.12 -1.02
C PRO A 49 11.43 16.17 -1.97
N GLY A 50 10.11 16.08 -1.84
CA GLY A 50 9.27 15.26 -2.69
C GLY A 50 7.82 15.74 -2.73
N ILE A 51 7.03 15.06 -3.55
CA ILE A 51 5.60 15.30 -3.70
C ILE A 51 4.87 13.97 -3.58
N VAL A 52 3.77 13.93 -2.82
CA VAL A 52 2.88 12.78 -2.78
C VAL A 52 2.24 12.61 -4.16
N VAL A 53 2.47 11.47 -4.81
CA VAL A 53 1.95 11.17 -6.16
C VAL A 53 0.88 10.09 -6.18
N GLY A 54 0.65 9.43 -5.04
CA GLY A 54 -0.39 8.41 -4.91
C GLY A 54 -0.26 7.60 -3.63
N TYR A 55 -1.01 6.51 -3.59
CA TYR A 55 -1.07 5.60 -2.44
C TYR A 55 -0.69 4.18 -2.84
N ASN A 56 0.03 3.50 -1.97
CA ASN A 56 0.46 2.13 -2.18
C ASN A 56 -0.68 1.18 -1.78
N ILE A 57 -1.22 0.45 -2.75
CA ILE A 57 -2.29 -0.55 -2.52
C ILE A 57 -1.79 -1.99 -2.57
N ALA A 58 -0.46 -2.19 -2.56
CA ALA A 58 0.13 -3.53 -2.61
C ALA A 58 -0.11 -4.28 -1.29
N SER A 59 -0.61 -5.51 -1.39
CA SER A 59 -0.82 -6.41 -0.24
C SER A 59 0.32 -7.41 -0.01
N PHE A 60 1.35 -7.39 -0.87
CA PHE A 60 2.49 -8.30 -0.83
C PHE A 60 3.80 -7.60 -1.22
N GLY A 61 4.93 -8.21 -0.85
CA GLY A 61 6.27 -7.67 -1.03
C GLY A 61 6.88 -7.09 0.26
N GLN A 62 8.08 -6.51 0.17
CA GLN A 62 8.75 -5.92 1.34
C GLN A 62 8.10 -4.61 1.80
N PHE A 63 7.53 -3.83 0.87
CA PHE A 63 6.91 -2.53 1.13
C PHE A 63 5.40 -2.56 0.82
N ILE A 64 4.65 -3.12 1.76
CA ILE A 64 3.19 -3.29 1.68
C ILE A 64 2.43 -2.02 2.09
N GLY A 65 1.25 -1.82 1.51
CA GLY A 65 0.46 -0.59 1.60
C GLY A 65 -0.12 -0.25 2.97
N ASN A 66 -0.27 -1.24 3.86
CA ASN A 66 -0.72 -0.99 5.23
C ASN A 66 0.38 -0.45 6.16
N ILE A 67 1.66 -0.60 5.78
CA ILE A 67 2.82 -0.09 6.53
C ILE A 67 3.44 1.13 5.81
N TYR A 68 3.54 1.04 4.48
CA TYR A 68 4.09 2.08 3.61
C TYR A 68 3.00 2.62 2.67
N PRO A 69 2.00 3.38 3.18
CA PRO A 69 0.84 3.79 2.39
C PRO A 69 1.14 4.87 1.35
N LEU A 70 2.26 5.60 1.48
CA LEU A 70 2.56 6.75 0.64
C LEU A 70 3.40 6.35 -0.58
N VAL A 71 3.13 6.97 -1.73
CA VAL A 71 4.01 6.95 -2.90
C VAL A 71 4.47 8.38 -3.17
N ILE A 72 5.79 8.60 -3.10
CA ILE A 72 6.40 9.93 -3.17
C ILE A 72 7.36 9.97 -4.35
N ARG A 73 7.26 11.01 -5.16
CA ARG A 73 8.25 11.33 -6.18
C ARG A 73 9.22 12.36 -5.62
N THR A 74 10.50 12.04 -5.64
CA THR A 74 11.61 12.91 -5.27
C THR A 74 12.52 13.13 -6.48
N ALA A 75 13.58 13.92 -6.31
CA ALA A 75 14.63 14.07 -7.33
C ALA A 75 15.41 12.76 -7.60
N LEU A 76 15.35 11.78 -6.68
CA LEU A 76 16.04 10.49 -6.82
C LEU A 76 15.18 9.39 -7.45
N GLY A 77 13.89 9.66 -7.67
CA GLY A 77 12.94 8.71 -8.24
C GLY A 77 11.65 8.61 -7.43
N VAL A 78 10.92 7.52 -7.62
CA VAL A 78 9.66 7.25 -6.92
C VAL A 78 9.90 6.18 -5.86
N THR A 79 9.44 6.45 -4.64
CA THR A 79 9.58 5.54 -3.50
C THR A 79 8.27 5.37 -2.73
N LYS A 80 8.19 4.29 -1.97
CA LYS A 80 7.11 4.01 -1.02
C LYS A 80 7.59 4.37 0.38
N CYS A 81 6.77 5.05 1.16
CA CYS A 81 7.13 5.50 2.50
C CYS A 81 6.03 5.21 3.52
N SER A 82 6.44 4.96 4.75
CA SER A 82 5.56 5.04 5.92
C SER A 82 5.27 6.52 6.22
N MET A 83 4.29 6.79 7.08
CA MET A 83 4.02 8.17 7.51
C MET A 83 5.11 8.70 8.45
N ASP A 84 5.84 7.83 9.15
CA ASP A 84 6.88 8.23 10.09
C ASP A 84 8.21 8.61 9.39
N GLU A 85 8.38 8.18 8.15
CA GLU A 85 9.52 8.52 7.30
C GLU A 85 9.37 9.89 6.60
N VAL A 86 8.19 10.51 6.72
CA VAL A 86 7.76 11.64 5.90
C VAL A 86 7.21 12.77 6.75
N SER A 87 7.73 13.98 6.53
CA SER A 87 7.22 15.21 7.14
C SER A 87 6.52 16.07 6.11
N LEU A 88 5.50 16.83 6.52
CA LEU A 88 4.96 17.90 5.68
C LEU A 88 6.02 19.01 5.55
N ALA A 89 6.26 19.46 4.31
CA ALA A 89 7.05 20.65 4.04
C ALA A 89 6.25 21.91 4.37
#